data_AF-A0A7W0H0R0-F1
#
_entry.id   AF-A0A7W0H0R0-F1
#
_cell.length_a   1.000
_cell.length_b   1.000
_cell.length_c   1.000
_cell.angle_alpha   90.00
_cell.angle_beta   90.00
_cell.angle_gamma   90.00
#
_symmetry.space_group_name_H-M   'P 1'
#
loop_
_entity.id
_entity.type
_entity.pdbx_description
1 polymer ?
#
loop_
_entity_poly.entity_id
_entity_poly.type
_entity_poly.pdbx_seq_one_letter_code
_entity_poly.pdbx_strand_id
1 'polypeptide(L)' 'MSRLERATIACFILGAGLLFPFTSTFTIVTGVLALLAFVVCGVFVMASPERLGGDDPD' A
#
# COMPACT_ATOMS: atom_id res chain seq x y z
N MET A 1 3.46 -11.11 -10.08
CA MET A 1 3.26 -10.37 -8.84
C MET A 1 4.61 -10.01 -8.25
N SER A 2 4.96 -8.72 -8.25
CA SER A 2 6.23 -8.21 -7.75
C SER A 2 6.30 -8.26 -6.22
N ARG A 3 7.52 -8.28 -5.65
CA ARG A 3 7.72 -8.17 -4.19
C ARG A 3 7.08 -6.89 -3.65
N LEU A 4 7.10 -5.80 -4.42
CA LEU A 4 6.48 -4.53 -4.06
C LEU A 4 4.94 -4.65 -3.98
N GLU A 5 4.31 -5.24 -5.00
CA GLU A 5 2.85 -5.46 -5.01
C GLU A 5 2.39 -6.30 -3.81
N ARG A 6 3.14 -7.34 -3.45
CA ARG A 6 2.81 -8.18 -2.30
C ARG A 6 2.95 -7.41 -0.98
N ALA A 7 3.96 -6.56 -0.85
CA ALA A 7 4.14 -5.69 0.30
C ALA A 7 3.03 -4.63 0.39
N THR A 8 2.62 -4.03 -0.73
CA THR A 8 1.51 -3.09 -0.83
C THR A 8 0.22 -3.71 -0.30
N ILE A 9 -0.16 -4.89 -0.81
CA ILE A 9 -1.39 -5.58 -0.36
C ILE A 9 -1.31 -5.96 1.12
N ALA A 10 -0.17 -6.44 1.60
CA ALA A 10 0.01 -6.77 3.01
C ALA A 10 -0.14 -5.52 3.92
N CYS A 11 0.42 -4.38 3.52
CA CYS A 11 0.29 -3.12 4.24
C CYS A 11 -1.16 -2.63 4.31
N PHE A 12 -1.93 -2.80 3.23
CA PHE A 12 -3.35 -2.47 3.22
C PHE A 12 -4.15 -3.34 4.20
N ILE A 13 -3.99 -4.66 4.11
CA ILE A 13 -4.71 -5.61 4.95
C ILE A 13 -4.37 -5.39 6.44
N LEU A 14 -3.09 -5.22 6.76
CA LEU A 14 -2.65 -4.97 8.13
C LEU A 14 -3.14 -3.61 8.64
N GLY A 15 -3.04 -2.55 7.83
CA GLY A 15 -3.47 -1.21 8.22
C GLY A 15 -4.97 -1.11 8.47
N ALA A 16 -5.78 -1.55 7.51
CA ALA A 16 -7.24 -1.56 7.64
C ALA A 16 -7.70 -2.53 8.75
N GLY A 17 -7.07 -3.71 8.84
CA GLY A 17 -7.35 -4.71 9.86
C GLY A 17 -6.98 -4.28 11.28
N LEU A 18 -5.97 -3.44 11.48
CA LEU A 18 -5.63 -2.90 12.81
C LEU A 18 -6.59 -1.79 13.26
N LEU A 19 -7.11 -1.00 12.33
CA LEU A 19 -7.97 0.15 12.65
C LEU A 19 -9.41 -0.23 13.01
N PHE A 20 -9.92 -1.35 12.47
CA PHE A 20 -11.32 -1.74 12.66
C PHE A 20 -11.66 -2.31 14.05
N PRO A 21 -10.86 -3.22 14.65
CA PRO A 21 -11.24 -3.89 15.89
C PRO A 21 -10.57 -3.32 17.15
N PHE A 22 -9.57 -2.44 17.03
CA PHE A 22 -8.74 -2.02 18.15
C PHE A 22 -8.83 -0.51 18.42
N THR A 23 -9.18 -0.16 19.66
CA THR A 23 -9.27 1.24 20.13
C THR A 23 -7.99 1.72 20.83
N SER A 24 -6.98 0.84 20.98
CA SER A 24 -5.70 1.22 21.60
C SER A 24 -4.93 2.17 20.69
N THR A 25 -4.45 3.28 21.26
CA THR A 25 -3.69 4.31 20.54
C THR A 25 -2.48 3.74 19.80
N PHE A 26 -1.76 2.80 20.40
CA PHE A 26 -0.61 2.15 19.76
C PHE A 26 -1.00 1.37 18.50
N THR A 27 -2.13 0.66 18.54
CA THR A 27 -2.63 -0.12 17.41
C THR A 27 -3.12 0.80 16.29
N ILE A 28 -3.79 1.89 16.64
CA ILE A 28 -4.23 2.92 15.69
C ILE A 28 -3.03 3.52 14.97
N VAL A 29 -1.99 3.95 15.70
CA VAL A 29 -0.77 4.54 15.11
C VAL A 29 -0.10 3.54 14.16
N THR A 30 0.02 2.28 14.58
CA THR A 30 0.64 1.23 13.75
C THR A 30 -0.19 0.97 12.49
N GLY A 31 -1.53 0.95 12.60
CA GLY A 31 -2.44 0.81 11.48
C GLY A 31 -2.34 1.97 10.48
N VAL A 32 -2.27 3.21 10.99
CA VAL A 32 -2.07 4.40 10.15
C VAL A 32 -0.71 4.36 9.43
N LEU A 33 0.37 3.98 10.12
CA LEU A 33 1.69 3.84 9.49
C LEU A 33 1.70 2.75 8.41
N ALA A 34 1.02 1.63 8.64
CA ALA A 34 0.86 0.59 7.63
C ALA A 34 0.07 1.08 6.41
N LEU A 35 -1.01 1.86 6.61
CA LEU A 35 -1.73 2.49 5.51
C LEU A 35 -0.90 3.52 4.75
N LEU A 36 -0.07 4.32 5.43
CA LEU A 36 0.86 5.23 4.77
C LEU A 36 1.88 4.48 3.92
N ALA A 37 2.45 3.38 4.45
CA ALA A 37 3.34 2.52 3.68
C ALA A 37 2.64 1.89 2.46
N PHE A 38 1.38 1.51 2.59
CA PHE A 38 0.55 1.07 1.46
C PHE A 38 0.43 2.15 0.38
N VAL A 39 0.15 3.40 0.75
CA VAL A 39 0.04 4.51 -0.22
C VAL A 39 1.36 4.71 -0.95
N VAL A 40 2.49 4.78 -0.24
CA VAL A 40 3.81 4.98 -0.83
C VAL A 40 4.15 3.83 -1.78
N CYS A 41 4.06 2.58 -1.32
CA CYS A 41 4.35 1.41 -2.14
C CYS A 41 3.39 1.29 -3.34
N GLY A 42 2.11 1.63 -3.16
CA GLY A 42 1.11 1.65 -4.22
C GLY A 42 1.43 2.68 -5.31
N VAL A 43 1.86 3.88 -4.93
CA VAL A 43 2.33 4.90 -5.88
C VAL A 43 3.53 4.41 -6.66
N PHE A 44 4.52 3.80 -6.01
CA PHE A 44 5.67 3.22 -6.72
C PHE A 44 5.28 2.10 -7.68
N VAL A 45 4.33 1.23 -7.31
CA VAL A 45 3.78 0.20 -8.21
C VAL A 45 3.10 0.83 -9.43
N MET A 46 2.32 1.89 -9.24
CA MET A 46 1.62 2.57 -10.35
C MET A 46 2.57 3.37 -11.23
N ALA A 47 3.58 4.01 -10.64
CA ALA A 47 4.58 4.81 -11.34
C ALA A 47 5.73 3.96 -11.93
N SER A 48 5.67 2.63 -11.83
CA SER A 48 6.65 1.76 -12.48
C SER A 48 6.69 2.03 -13.99
N PRO A 49 7.89 2.12 -14.61
CA PRO A 49 8.04 2.45 -16.02
C PRO A 49 7.31 1.46 -16.94
N GLU A 50 7.21 0.20 -16.52
CA GLU A 50 6.44 -0.87 -17.16
C GLU A 50 4.95 -0.55 -17.33
N ARG A 51 4.38 0.33 -16.50
CA ARG A 51 2.98 0.79 -16.61
C ARG A 51 2.83 2.16 -17.25
N LEU A 52 3.86 3.00 -17.18
CA LEU A 52 3.87 4.34 -17.78
C LEU A 52 4.14 4.32 -19.30
N GLY A 53 4.83 3.30 -19.82
CA GLY A 53 5.14 3.17 -21.25
C GLY A 53 4.04 2.52 -22.11
N GLY A 54 2.83 2.36 -21.57
CA GLY A 54 1.71 1.71 -22.27
C GLY A 54 0.84 2.65 -23.10
N ASP A 55 1.07 3.97 -23.00
CA ASP A 55 0.29 5.01 -23.66
C ASP A 55 1.04 5.62 -24.86
N ASP A 56 1.80 4.82 -25.63
CA ASP A 56 2.28 5.22 -26.96
C ASP A 56 1.17 4.93 -27.99
N PRO A 57 0.51 5.97 -28.56
CA PRO A 57 -0.45 5.78 -29.63
C PRO A 57 0.31 5.61 -30.96
N ASP A 58 0.45 4.37 -31.40
CA ASP A 58 0.71 4.04 -32.82
C ASP A 58 -0.59 4.06 -33.63
#